data_AF-A0A2U3KCI4-F1
#
_entry.id   AF-A0A2U3KCI4-F1
#
_cell.length_a   1.000
_cell.length_b   1.000
_cell.length_c   1.000
_cell.angle_alpha   90.00
_cell.angle_beta   90.00
_cell.angle_gamma   90.00
#
_symmetry.space_group_name_H-M   'P 1'
#
loop_
_entity.id
_entity.type
_entity.pdbx_description
1 polymer ?
#
loop_
_entity_poly.entity_id
_entity_poly.type
_entity_poly.pdbx_seq_one_letter_code
_entity_poly.pdbx_strand_id
1 'polypeptide(L)'
;MTSLRRPAIQSDYPSRRDLRWSRSEKAIARKAFDTALTQELQEVIQQAKQMAGKIQQPSDLWDLEDYLTQRRKEINRKYEYRSSPHARLREALARRPGR
;
A
#
# COMPACT_ATOMS: atom_id res chain seq x y z
N MET A 1 31.03 -32.82 -37.27
CA MET A 1 29.90 -31.87 -37.14
C MET A 1 29.16 -32.21 -35.86
N THR A 2 29.55 -31.62 -34.73
CA THR A 2 28.95 -31.91 -33.42
C THR A 2 27.90 -30.85 -33.14
N SER A 3 26.63 -31.21 -33.29
CA SER A 3 25.49 -30.32 -33.09
C SER A 3 25.30 -30.06 -31.59
N LEU A 4 25.57 -28.81 -31.18
CA LEU A 4 25.23 -28.29 -29.87
C LEU A 4 23.71 -28.34 -29.67
N ARG A 5 23.24 -29.28 -28.85
CA ARG A 5 21.84 -29.36 -28.42
C ARG A 5 21.61 -28.26 -27.37
N ARG A 6 21.19 -27.08 -27.81
CA ARG A 6 20.70 -26.01 -26.92
C ARG A 6 19.52 -26.55 -26.11
N PRO A 7 19.54 -26.52 -24.77
CA PRO A 7 18.34 -26.82 -24.01
C PRO A 7 17.34 -25.69 -24.25
N ALA A 8 16.16 -26.04 -24.74
CA ALA A 8 15.03 -25.13 -24.77
C ALA A 8 14.69 -24.78 -23.30
N ILE A 9 15.02 -23.56 -22.89
CA ILE A 9 14.47 -22.98 -21.67
C ILE A 9 12.98 -22.84 -21.94
N GLN A 10 12.19 -23.87 -21.57
CA GLN A 10 10.76 -23.70 -21.38
C GLN A 10 10.64 -22.64 -20.31
N SER A 11 10.27 -21.43 -20.73
CA SER A 11 10.10 -20.34 -19.79
C SER A 11 8.94 -20.71 -18.90
N ASP A 12 9.28 -21.14 -17.69
CA ASP A 12 8.39 -21.50 -16.59
C ASP A 12 7.75 -20.22 -16.03
N TYR A 13 7.16 -19.42 -16.91
CA TYR A 13 6.37 -18.28 -16.52
C TYR A 13 5.04 -18.82 -16.01
N PRO A 14 4.72 -18.65 -14.72
CA PRO A 14 3.44 -19.08 -14.20
C PRO A 14 2.33 -18.46 -15.05
N SER A 15 1.46 -19.33 -15.57
CA SER A 15 0.31 -18.93 -16.37
C SER A 15 -0.50 -17.91 -15.58
N ARG A 16 -1.17 -16.96 -16.23
CA ARG A 16 -2.03 -15.96 -15.53
C ARG A 16 -3.05 -16.57 -14.54
N ARG A 17 -3.31 -17.88 -14.65
CA ARG A 17 -4.14 -18.65 -13.71
C ARG A 17 -3.44 -18.93 -12.37
N ASP A 18 -2.12 -19.09 -12.36
CA ASP A 18 -1.27 -19.28 -11.16
C ASP A 18 -1.09 -17.98 -10.36
N LEU A 19 -1.46 -16.84 -10.95
CA LEU A 19 -1.50 -15.52 -10.29
C LEU A 19 -2.87 -15.20 -9.67
N ARG A 20 -3.77 -16.18 -9.53
CA ARG A 20 -5.05 -16.00 -8.83
C ARG A 20 -4.88 -16.28 -7.35
N TRP A 21 -4.86 -15.21 -6.57
CA TRP A 21 -4.83 -15.31 -5.12
C TRP A 21 -6.02 -16.12 -4.59
N SER A 22 -5.73 -17.02 -3.66
CA SER A 22 -6.71 -17.73 -2.87
C SER A 22 -7.55 -16.78 -2.02
N ARG A 23 -8.69 -17.27 -1.50
CA ARG A 23 -9.54 -16.51 -0.59
C ARG A 23 -8.77 -16.11 0.68
N SER A 24 -7.92 -17.00 1.19
CA SER A 24 -7.11 -16.77 2.39
C SER A 24 -6.04 -15.70 2.16
N GLU A 25 -5.31 -15.74 1.04
CA GLU A 25 -4.32 -14.71 0.71
C GLU A 25 -4.94 -13.33 0.55
N LYS A 26 -6.13 -13.26 -0.09
CA LYS A 26 -6.89 -11.99 -0.18
C LYS A 26 -7.29 -11.47 1.19
N ALA A 27 -7.74 -12.35 2.08
CA ALA A 27 -8.12 -11.97 3.45
C ALA A 27 -6.91 -11.44 4.23
N ILE A 28 -5.75 -12.09 4.12
CA ILE A 28 -4.50 -11.67 4.78
C ILE A 28 -4.07 -10.30 4.27
N ALA A 29 -4.01 -10.08 2.95
CA ALA A 29 -3.57 -8.78 2.45
C ALA A 29 -4.60 -7.67 2.68
N ARG A 30 -5.90 -8.00 2.74
CA ARG A 30 -6.91 -7.03 3.16
C ARG A 30 -6.68 -6.61 4.60
N LYS A 31 -6.48 -7.57 5.51
CA LYS A 31 -6.18 -7.30 6.92
C LYS A 31 -4.89 -6.48 7.07
N ALA A 32 -3.81 -6.84 6.36
CA ALA A 32 -2.55 -6.12 6.41
C ALA A 32 -2.72 -4.66 5.92
N PHE A 33 -3.49 -4.46 4.84
CA PHE A 33 -3.81 -3.14 4.33
C PHE A 33 -4.63 -2.30 5.32
N ASP A 34 -5.71 -2.86 5.87
CA ASP A 34 -6.57 -2.15 6.82
C ASP A 34 -5.78 -1.80 8.10
N THR A 35 -4.86 -2.68 8.51
CA THR A 35 -3.95 -2.44 9.64
C THR A 35 -2.99 -1.28 9.35
N ALA A 36 -2.35 -1.27 8.17
CA ALA A 36 -1.43 -0.20 7.77
C ALA A 36 -2.14 1.16 7.69
N LEU A 37 -3.34 1.20 7.11
CA LEU A 37 -4.16 2.42 7.06
C LEU A 37 -4.52 2.92 8.46
N THR A 38 -4.89 2.01 9.36
CA THR A 38 -5.25 2.35 10.74
C THR A 38 -4.05 2.93 11.49
N GLN A 39 -2.86 2.33 11.35
CA GLN A 39 -1.64 2.82 11.97
C GLN A 39 -1.29 4.24 11.49
N GLU A 40 -1.35 4.47 10.19
CA GLU A 40 -1.05 5.79 9.61
C GLU A 40 -2.06 6.85 10.05
N LEU A 41 -3.35 6.51 10.16
CA LEU A 41 -4.36 7.41 10.73
C LEU A 41 -4.11 7.70 12.21
N GLN A 42 -3.69 6.70 13.00
CA GLN A 42 -3.34 6.89 14.41
C GLN A 42 -2.15 7.85 14.58
N GLU A 43 -1.13 7.75 13.72
CA GLU A 43 -0.01 8.68 13.68
C GLU A 43 -0.47 10.12 13.39
N VAL A 44 -1.34 10.30 12.39
CA VAL A 44 -1.91 11.62 12.07
C VAL A 44 -2.69 12.19 13.25
N ILE A 45 -3.51 11.37 13.93
CA ILE A 45 -4.26 11.78 15.12
C ILE A 45 -3.31 12.22 16.25
N GLN A 46 -2.25 11.46 16.51
CA GLN A 46 -1.29 11.81 17.56
C GLN A 46 -0.60 13.14 17.25
N GLN A 47 -0.13 13.32 16.01
CA GLN A 47 0.53 14.56 15.61
C GLN A 47 -0.43 15.75 15.64
N ALA A 48 -1.67 15.58 15.19
CA ALA A 48 -2.68 16.62 15.23
C ALA A 48 -2.98 17.07 16.67
N LYS A 49 -3.07 16.12 17.61
CA LYS A 49 -3.24 16.44 19.05
C LYS A 49 -2.04 17.23 19.59
N GLN A 50 -0.81 16.86 19.22
CA GLN A 50 0.39 17.57 19.64
C GLN A 50 0.46 19.00 19.09
N MET A 51 0.10 19.18 17.81
CA MET A 51 0.05 20.49 17.17
C MET A 51 -1.05 21.35 17.78
N ALA A 52 -2.26 20.80 17.94
CA ALA A 52 -3.39 21.50 18.55
C ALA A 52 -3.08 21.97 19.98
N GLY A 53 -2.38 21.17 20.78
CA GLY A 53 -1.96 21.55 22.12
C GLY A 53 -0.93 22.68 22.19
N LYS A 54 -0.33 23.09 21.07
CA LYS A 54 0.68 24.16 20.97
C LYS A 54 0.15 25.46 20.37
N ILE A 55 -1.10 25.47 19.90
CA ILE A 55 -1.73 26.64 19.27
C ILE A 55 -1.83 27.78 20.29
N GLN A 56 -1.26 28.93 19.94
CA GLN A 56 -1.30 30.17 20.74
C GLN A 56 -1.87 31.36 19.95
N GLN A 57 -1.82 31.30 18.63
CA GLN A 57 -2.26 32.36 17.73
C GLN A 57 -2.98 31.80 16.50
N PRO A 58 -3.76 32.63 15.78
CA PRO A 58 -4.52 32.17 14.61
C PRO A 58 -3.67 31.53 13.50
N SER A 59 -2.41 31.93 13.31
CA SER A 59 -1.53 31.31 12.32
C SER A 59 -1.26 29.84 12.63
N ASP A 60 -1.08 29.47 13.90
CA ASP A 60 -0.81 28.08 14.30
C ASP A 60 -2.01 27.16 14.01
N LEU A 61 -3.23 27.72 14.02
CA LEU A 61 -4.44 27.00 13.63
C LEU A 61 -4.42 26.68 12.13
N TRP A 62 -4.00 27.64 11.29
CA TRP A 62 -3.88 27.42 9.85
C TRP A 62 -2.74 26.46 9.52
N ASP A 63 -1.63 26.50 10.25
CA ASP A 63 -0.55 25.50 10.12
C ASP A 63 -1.05 24.06 10.40
N LEU A 64 -1.95 23.89 11.37
CA LEU A 64 -2.60 22.61 11.64
C LEU A 64 -3.54 22.20 10.50
N GLU A 65 -4.34 23.14 9.97
CA GLU A 65 -5.23 22.86 8.83
C GLU A 65 -4.43 22.42 7.60
N ASP A 66 -3.37 23.16 7.25
CA ASP A 66 -2.49 22.85 6.12
C ASP A 66 -1.84 21.46 6.28
N TYR A 67 -1.35 21.16 7.49
CA TYR A 67 -0.81 19.83 7.81
C TYR A 67 -1.86 18.73 7.58
N LEU A 68 -3.08 18.89 8.11
CA LEU A 68 -4.14 17.91 7.96
C LEU A 68 -4.58 17.74 6.51
N THR A 69 -4.68 18.84 5.76
CA THR A 69 -5.02 18.84 4.35
C THR A 69 -3.96 18.11 3.53
N GLN A 70 -2.67 18.33 3.83
CA GLN A 70 -1.58 17.62 3.17
C GLN A 70 -1.59 16.12 3.50
N ARG A 71 -1.72 15.74 4.78
CA ARG A 71 -1.79 14.33 5.19
C ARG A 71 -2.99 13.61 4.59
N ARG A 72 -4.13 14.27 4.49
CA ARG A 72 -5.31 13.72 3.79
C ARG A 72 -5.00 13.41 2.33
N LYS A 73 -4.35 14.34 1.60
CA LYS A 73 -3.96 14.11 0.20
C LYS A 73 -2.98 12.96 0.06
N GLU A 74 -2.02 12.82 0.97
CA GLU A 74 -1.04 11.73 0.96
C GLU A 74 -1.67 10.37 1.21
N ILE A 75 -2.51 10.26 2.25
CA ILE A 75 -3.28 9.05 2.55
C ILE A 75 -4.19 8.73 1.36
N ASN A 76 -4.95 9.70 0.87
CA ASN A 76 -5.78 9.51 -0.31
C ASN A 76 -4.96 8.98 -1.48
N ARG A 77 -3.83 9.59 -1.86
CA ARG A 77 -2.99 9.06 -2.96
C ARG A 77 -2.48 7.65 -2.72
N LYS A 78 -2.04 7.34 -1.50
CA LYS A 78 -1.51 6.02 -1.10
C LYS A 78 -2.58 4.93 -1.13
N TYR A 79 -3.84 5.28 -0.89
CA TYR A 79 -4.95 4.34 -0.72
C TYR A 79 -6.03 4.41 -1.83
N GLU A 80 -6.12 5.51 -2.61
CA GLU A 80 -7.05 5.75 -3.75
C GLU A 80 -6.68 4.92 -4.97
N TYR A 81 -5.42 4.47 -5.11
CA TYR A 81 -5.03 3.56 -6.18
C TYR A 81 -5.81 2.23 -6.15
N ARG A 82 -6.58 1.93 -5.09
CA ARG A 82 -7.32 0.68 -4.91
C ARG A 82 -8.84 0.80 -5.07
N SER A 83 -9.37 2.01 -5.30
CA SER A 83 -10.81 2.22 -5.52
C SER A 83 -11.22 2.12 -6.99
N SER A 84 -10.32 1.66 -7.87
CA SER A 84 -10.71 1.11 -9.17
C SER A 84 -10.89 -0.41 -9.04
N PRO A 85 -12.00 -1.02 -9.51
CA PRO A 85 -12.26 -2.46 -9.38
C PRO A 85 -11.16 -3.37 -9.97
N HIS A 86 -10.27 -2.80 -10.79
CA HIS A 86 -9.17 -3.48 -11.47
C HIS A 86 -7.79 -3.30 -10.84
N ALA A 87 -7.58 -2.34 -9.93
CA ALA A 87 -6.33 -2.21 -9.18
C ALA A 87 -6.33 -3.17 -7.99
N ARG A 88 -6.46 -4.44 -8.33
CA ARG A 88 -6.24 -5.58 -7.45
C ARG A 88 -4.80 -5.48 -6.98
N LEU A 89 -4.58 -5.12 -5.72
CA LEU A 89 -3.65 -5.81 -4.80
C LEU A 89 -2.22 -6.14 -5.34
N ARG A 90 -1.72 -5.49 -6.39
CA ARG A 90 -0.46 -5.89 -7.04
C ARG A 90 0.75 -5.25 -6.40
N GLU A 91 0.59 -4.07 -5.79
CA GLU A 91 1.71 -3.33 -5.24
C GLU A 91 1.94 -3.60 -3.74
N ALA A 92 0.92 -4.09 -3.03
CA ALA A 92 1.04 -4.43 -1.61
C ALA A 92 1.79 -5.75 -1.33
N LEU A 93 2.11 -6.57 -2.35
CA LEU A 93 2.79 -7.88 -2.19
C LEU A 93 4.07 -8.05 -3.03
N ALA A 94 4.72 -6.96 -3.48
CA ALA A 94 6.04 -7.10 -4.12
C ALA A 94 7.12 -7.67 -3.16
N ARG A 95 6.85 -7.75 -1.86
CA ARG A 95 7.59 -8.59 -0.92
C ARG A 95 6.79 -9.87 -0.65
N ARG A 96 7.10 -10.93 -1.41
CA ARG A 96 6.81 -12.31 -0.98
C ARG A 96 7.35 -12.48 0.45
N PRO A 97 6.53 -12.78 1.48
CA PRO A 97 7.09 -13.51 2.61
C PRO A 97 7.51 -14.87 2.06
N GLY A 98 8.81 -15.15 2.16
CA GLY A 98 9.41 -16.39 1.69
C GLY A 98 8.78 -17.62 2.37
N ARG A 99 8.75 -18.70 1.56
CA ARG A 99 8.55 -20.13 1.84
C ARG A 99 8.14 -20.54 3.25
#